data_AF-A0A7G9SL97-F1
#
_entry.id   AF-A0A7G9SL97-F1
#
_cell.length_a   1.000
_cell.length_b   1.000
_cell.length_c   1.000
_cell.angle_alpha   90.00
_cell.angle_beta   90.00
_cell.angle_gamma   90.00
#
_symmetry.space_group_name_H-M   'P 1'
#
loop_
_entity.id
_entity.type
_entity.pdbx_description
1 polymer ?
#
loop_
_entity_poly.entity_id
_entity_poly.type
_entity_poly.pdbx_seq_one_letter_code
_entity_poly.pdbx_strand_id
1 'polypeptide(L)'
;MIDQPTRDGGVRRYGSEDVRRLRFIRQAQAAGFTLDQIKELLDLDAGQDRARARALASDRIAALDAKIADLKKARDSLQRLARECGKGETGPCPILTSFGV
;
A
#
# COMPACT_ATOMS: atom_id res chain seq x y z
N MET A 1 10.62 12.60 -3.68
CA MET A 1 10.21 13.36 -4.88
C MET A 1 11.45 13.58 -5.72
N ILE A 2 11.41 13.42 -7.05
CA ILE A 2 12.62 13.53 -7.89
C ILE A 2 12.70 14.96 -8.42
N ASP A 3 13.90 15.53 -8.40
CA ASP A 3 14.15 16.86 -8.94
C ASP A 3 13.99 16.85 -10.46
N GLN A 4 13.64 18.01 -11.02
CA GLN A 4 13.31 18.10 -12.43
C GLN A 4 14.59 17.93 -13.28
N PRO A 5 14.71 16.86 -14.08
CA PRO A 5 15.90 16.65 -14.90
C PRO A 5 16.04 17.70 -15.99
N THR A 6 17.27 17.93 -16.42
CA THR A 6 17.59 18.81 -17.55
C THR A 6 16.81 18.40 -18.80
N ARG A 7 16.17 19.38 -19.44
CA ARG A 7 15.50 19.22 -20.74
C ARG A 7 16.53 19.45 -21.84
N ASP A 8 16.72 18.47 -22.70
CA ASP A 8 17.39 18.66 -23.99
C ASP A 8 16.37 18.38 -25.10
N GLY A 9 16.14 19.36 -25.98
CA GLY A 9 15.19 19.24 -27.09
C GLY A 9 13.74 18.90 -26.70
N GLY A 10 13.31 19.21 -25.47
CA GLY A 10 11.96 18.89 -24.97
C GLY A 10 11.85 17.52 -24.25
N VAL A 11 12.90 16.71 -24.28
CA VAL A 11 12.96 15.40 -23.60
C VAL A 11 13.67 15.54 -22.25
N ARG A 12 13.09 14.92 -21.21
CA ARG A 12 13.69 14.84 -19.87
C ARG A 12 14.80 13.78 -19.87
N ARG A 13 16.04 14.17 -19.54
CA ARG A 13 17.16 13.23 -19.40
C ARG A 13 17.44 12.90 -17.94
N TYR A 14 17.15 11.66 -17.55
CA TYR A 14 17.39 11.17 -16.20
C TYR A 14 18.80 10.58 -16.08
N GLY A 15 19.53 10.99 -15.05
CA GLY A 15 20.83 10.41 -14.70
C GLY A 15 20.69 9.05 -14.01
N SER A 16 21.83 8.40 -13.74
CA SER A 16 21.88 7.13 -12.99
C SER A 16 21.35 7.27 -11.55
N GLU A 17 21.52 8.45 -10.95
CA GLU A 17 21.00 8.80 -9.63
C GLU A 17 19.46 8.89 -9.63
N ASP A 18 18.87 9.54 -10.63
CA ASP A 18 17.41 9.62 -10.80
C ASP A 18 16.78 8.24 -10.95
N VAL A 19 17.43 7.36 -11.73
CA VAL A 19 16.97 5.98 -11.90
C VAL A 19 17.04 5.21 -10.58
N ARG A 20 18.09 5.41 -9.77
CA ARG A 20 18.20 4.81 -8.44
C ARG A 20 17.07 5.31 -7.53
N ARG A 21 16.79 6.60 -7.53
CA ARG A 21 15.72 7.24 -6.75
C ARG A 21 14.33 6.75 -7.18
N LEU A 22 14.08 6.61 -8.48
CA LEU A 22 12.85 6.02 -9.02
C LEU A 22 12.65 4.58 -8.56
N ARG A 23 13.71 3.77 -8.58
CA ARG A 23 13.65 2.37 -8.13
C ARG A 23 13.38 2.27 -6.63
N PHE A 24 13.96 3.17 -5.84
CA PHE A 24 13.67 3.26 -4.41
C PHE A 24 12.19 3.60 -4.17
N ILE A 25 11.68 4.63 -4.84
CA ILE A 25 10.26 5.05 -4.74
C ILE A 25 9.34 3.89 -5.10
N ARG A 26 9.59 3.18 -6.21
CA ARG A 26 8.77 2.03 -6.61
C ARG A 26 8.76 0.91 -5.57
N GLN A 27 9.91 0.59 -4.99
CA GLN A 27 9.99 -0.45 -3.94
C GLN A 27 9.25 -0.02 -2.67
N ALA A 28 9.41 1.24 -2.25
CA ALA A 28 8.72 1.76 -1.09
C ALA A 28 7.19 1.83 -1.31
N GLN A 29 6.73 2.18 -2.52
CA GLN A 29 5.31 2.10 -2.89
C GLN A 29 4.79 0.66 -2.82
N ALA A 30 5.57 -0.32 -3.31
CA ALA A 30 5.20 -1.73 -3.27
C ALA A 30 5.17 -2.31 -1.84
N ALA A 31 6.07 -1.84 -0.96
CA ALA A 31 6.01 -2.11 0.48
C ALA A 31 4.82 -1.40 1.17
N GLY A 32 4.08 -0.61 0.39
CA GLY A 32 2.94 0.14 0.84
C GLY A 32 3.38 1.22 1.80
N PHE A 33 4.31 2.10 1.44
CA PHE A 33 4.51 3.42 2.09
C PHE A 33 3.65 4.48 1.38
N THR A 34 3.22 5.52 2.11
CA THR A 34 2.56 6.68 1.47
C THR A 34 3.58 7.56 0.75
N LEU A 35 3.13 8.41 -0.17
CA LEU A 35 4.04 9.34 -0.87
C LEU A 35 4.78 10.27 0.11
N ASP A 36 4.13 10.69 1.19
CA ASP A 36 4.73 11.53 2.22
C ASP A 36 5.83 10.79 2.99
N GLN A 37 5.57 9.53 3.39
CA GLN A 37 6.58 8.69 4.05
C GLN A 37 7.77 8.40 3.12
N ILE A 38 7.51 8.20 1.82
CA ILE A 38 8.57 7.99 0.84
C ILE A 38 9.40 9.26 0.65
N LYS A 39 8.77 10.44 0.68
CA LYS A 39 9.49 11.71 0.65
C LYS A 39 10.39 11.83 1.87
N GLU A 40 9.86 11.56 3.05
CA GLU A 40 10.63 11.60 4.30
C GLU A 40 11.80 10.60 4.28
N LEU A 41 11.58 9.36 3.83
CA LEU A 41 12.66 8.38 3.67
C LEU A 41 13.75 8.83 2.69
N LEU A 42 13.38 9.53 1.62
CA LEU A 42 14.35 10.09 0.66
C LEU A 42 15.12 11.27 1.24
N ASP A 43 14.51 12.04 2.13
CA ASP A 43 15.17 13.17 2.80
C ASP A 43 16.11 12.67 3.91
N LEU A 44 15.79 11.52 4.53
CA LEU A 44 16.66 10.81 5.48
C LEU A 44 17.84 10.08 4.81
N ASP A 45 17.79 9.74 3.53
CA ASP A 45 18.94 9.14 2.82
C ASP A 45 20.13 10.13 2.75
N ALA A 46 19.88 11.44 2.91
CA ALA A 46 20.90 12.48 2.98
C ALA A 46 21.57 12.65 4.36
N GLY A 47 21.07 12.00 5.43
CA GLY A 47 21.61 12.13 6.79
C GLY A 47 21.33 10.88 7.64
N GLN A 48 22.32 10.38 8.38
CA GLN A 48 22.39 9.04 9.01
C GLN A 48 21.32 8.69 10.08
N ASP A 49 20.09 9.19 10.01
CA ASP A 49 19.02 8.98 10.98
C ASP A 49 18.25 7.67 10.73
N ARG A 50 18.94 6.56 11.05
CA ARG A 50 18.39 5.21 11.04
C ARG A 50 17.23 5.04 12.02
N ALA A 51 17.17 5.85 13.09
CA ALA A 51 16.12 5.76 14.09
C ALA A 51 14.78 6.23 13.51
N ARG A 52 14.78 7.35 12.77
CA ARG A 52 13.58 7.85 12.12
C ARG A 52 13.09 6.92 11.01
N ALA A 53 13.98 6.38 10.19
CA ALA A 53 13.63 5.40 9.17
C ALA A 53 12.97 4.14 9.77
N ARG A 54 13.48 3.68 10.92
CA ARG A 54 12.90 2.56 11.66
C ARG A 54 11.50 2.89 12.19
N ALA A 55 11.30 4.09 12.74
CA ALA A 55 9.99 4.53 13.22
C ALA A 55 8.95 4.54 12.09
N LEU A 56 9.28 5.11 10.92
CA LEU A 56 8.39 5.12 9.75
C LEU A 56 8.02 3.71 9.28
N ALA A 57 8.98 2.78 9.29
CA ALA A 57 8.72 1.39 8.95
C ALA A 57 7.81 0.72 9.98
N SER A 58 8.03 0.93 11.26
CA SER A 58 7.18 0.40 12.34
C SER A 58 5.75 0.93 12.26
N ASP A 59 5.57 2.23 12.04
CA ASP A 59 4.24 2.83 11.86
C ASP A 59 3.52 2.23 10.65
N ARG A 60 4.26 1.95 9.56
CA ARG A 60 3.67 1.37 8.37
C ARG A 60 3.29 -0.10 8.54
N ILE A 61 4.10 -0.87 9.25
CA ILE A 61 3.76 -2.24 9.66
C ILE A 61 2.46 -2.22 10.46
N ALA A 62 2.34 -1.36 11.47
CA ALA A 62 1.13 -1.27 12.30
C ALA A 62 -0.12 -0.94 11.47
N ALA A 63 -0.01 0.00 10.52
CA ALA A 63 -1.12 0.34 9.63
C ALA A 63 -1.51 -0.83 8.69
N LEU A 64 -0.52 -1.58 8.18
CA LEU A 64 -0.78 -2.76 7.36
C LEU A 64 -1.44 -3.87 8.18
N ASP A 65 -0.99 -4.11 9.41
CA ASP A 65 -1.57 -5.10 10.30
C ASP A 65 -3.03 -4.79 10.64
N ALA A 66 -3.36 -3.53 10.91
CA ALA A 66 -4.74 -3.08 11.09
C ALA A 66 -5.59 -3.36 9.84
N LYS A 67 -5.08 -3.03 8.64
CA LYS A 67 -5.79 -3.29 7.39
C LYS A 67 -5.98 -4.77 7.13
N ILE A 68 -4.98 -5.60 7.44
CA ILE A 68 -5.06 -7.06 7.34
C ILE A 68 -6.12 -7.60 8.29
N ALA A 69 -6.20 -7.10 9.52
CA ALA A 69 -7.22 -7.51 10.47
C ALA A 69 -8.63 -7.21 9.96
N ASP A 70 -8.85 -6.03 9.39
CA ASP A 70 -10.14 -5.65 8.80
C ASP A 70 -10.49 -6.51 7.58
N LEU A 71 -9.53 -6.73 6.69
CA LEU A 71 -9.72 -7.59 5.52
C LEU A 71 -10.00 -9.05 5.90
N LYS A 72 -9.36 -9.55 6.97
CA LYS A 72 -9.65 -10.88 7.52
C LYS A 72 -11.08 -10.95 8.05
N LYS A 73 -11.54 -9.98 8.84
CA LYS A 73 -12.93 -9.92 9.33
C LYS A 73 -13.95 -9.91 8.18
N ALA A 74 -13.69 -9.12 7.14
CA ALA A 74 -14.54 -9.06 5.96
C ALA A 74 -14.56 -10.41 5.21
N ARG A 75 -13.39 -11.02 4.99
CA ARG A 75 -13.26 -12.35 4.39
C ARG A 75 -14.02 -13.40 5.19
N ASP A 76 -13.86 -13.43 6.51
CA ASP A 76 -14.48 -14.45 7.36
C ASP A 76 -16.00 -14.30 7.38
N SER A 77 -16.50 -13.06 7.32
CA SER A 77 -17.93 -12.77 7.13
C SER A 77 -18.44 -13.28 5.78
N LEU A 78 -17.74 -12.99 4.68
CA LEU A 78 -18.09 -13.49 3.35
C LEU A 78 -18.03 -15.03 3.27
N GLN A 79 -17.05 -15.65 3.92
CA GLN A 79 -16.95 -17.11 3.99
C GLN A 79 -18.12 -17.73 4.73
N ARG A 80 -18.61 -17.09 5.80
CA ARG A 80 -19.81 -17.54 6.53
C ARG A 80 -21.05 -17.48 5.65
N LEU A 81 -21.29 -16.32 5.01
CA LEU A 81 -22.42 -16.12 4.10
C LEU A 81 -22.39 -17.11 2.92
N ALA A 82 -21.21 -17.37 2.35
CA ALA A 82 -21.04 -18.35 1.28
C ALA A 82 -21.35 -19.78 1.72
N ARG A 83 -20.94 -20.17 2.94
CA ARG A 83 -21.25 -21.49 3.51
C ARG A 83 -22.74 -21.67 3.79
N GLU A 84 -23.40 -20.62 4.30
CA GLU A 84 -24.84 -20.64 4.56
C GLU A 84 -25.63 -20.70 3.25
N CYS A 85 -25.21 -19.95 2.23
CA CYS A 85 -25.81 -20.01 0.90
C CYS A 85 -25.70 -21.41 0.26
N GLY A 86 -24.53 -22.06 0.36
CA GLY A 86 -24.32 -23.39 -0.22
C GLY A 86 -25.08 -24.54 0.46
N LYS A 87 -25.67 -24.29 1.63
CA LYS A 87 -26.48 -25.27 2.39
C LYS A 87 -27.99 -25.11 2.18
N GLY A 88 -28.44 -23.99 1.62
CA GLY A 88 -29.85 -23.75 1.36
C GLY A 88 -30.22 -24.20 -0.05
N GLU A 89 -31.06 -25.23 -0.17
CA GLU A 89 -31.63 -25.64 -1.46
C GLU A 89 -32.86 -24.78 -1.85
N THR A 90 -33.43 -24.01 -0.92
CA THR A 90 -34.57 -23.10 -1.13
C THR A 90 -34.53 -21.91 -0.16
N GLY A 91 -34.88 -20.72 -0.66
CA GLY A 91 -34.93 -19.46 0.12
C GLY A 91 -34.08 -18.32 -0.47
N PRO A 92 -34.25 -17.07 0.01
CA PRO A 92 -33.45 -15.94 -0.46
C PRO A 92 -31.96 -16.14 -0.09
N CYS A 93 -31.07 -15.81 -1.03
CA CYS A 93 -29.62 -15.98 -0.86
C CYS A 93 -29.10 -15.15 0.33
N PRO A 94 -28.50 -15.77 1.37
CA PRO A 94 -27.99 -15.05 2.55
C PRO A 94 -27.00 -13.94 2.22
N ILE A 95 -26.23 -14.10 1.14
CA ILE A 95 -25.31 -13.07 0.64
C ILE A 95 -26.09 -11.83 0.19
N LEU A 96 -27.15 -12.01 -0.61
CA LEU A 96 -27.96 -10.89 -1.13
C LEU A 96 -28.76 -10.23 0.00
N THR A 97 -29.28 -11.01 0.94
CA THR A 97 -30.02 -10.47 2.10
C THR A 97 -29.12 -9.69 3.06
N SER A 98 -27.85 -10.08 3.21
CA SER A 98 -26.90 -9.37 4.07
C SER A 98 -26.43 -8.02 3.49
N PHE A 99 -26.54 -7.82 2.17
CA PHE A 99 -26.20 -6.57 1.51
C PHE A 99 -27.42 -5.75 1.05
N GLY A 100 -28.63 -6.24 1.32
CA GLY A 100 -29.87 -5.47 1.22
C GLY A 100 -30.06 -4.76 -0.12
N VAL A 101 -30.06 -5.54 -1.22
CA VAL A 101 -30.62 -5.12 -2.51
C VAL A 101 -31.93 -5.88 -2.73
#